data_AF-A0A1G2YQW9-F1
#
_entry.id   AF-A0A1G2YQW9-F1
#
_cell.length_a   1.000
_cell.length_b   1.000
_cell.length_c   1.000
_cell.angle_alpha   90.00
_cell.angle_beta   90.00
_cell.angle_gamma   90.00
#
_symmetry.space_group_name_H-M   'P 1'
#
loop_
_entity.id
_entity.type
_entity.pdbx_description
1 polymer ?
#
loop_
_entity_poly.entity_id
_entity_poly.type
_entity_poly.pdbx_seq_one_letter_code
_entity_poly.pdbx_strand_id
1 'polypeptide(L)' 'MEAPARWHPHQLRHNAATFLRKEFGIDTARIILGHRSAVITEVYAELDQQKAMEVVIKIG' A
#
# COMPACT_ATOMS: atom_id res chain seq x y z
N MET A 1 11.65 -27.92 17.58
CA MET A 1 12.20 -26.61 17.99
C MET A 1 12.01 -25.69 16.80
N GLU A 2 10.98 -24.83 16.83
CA GLU A 2 10.71 -23.92 15.71
C GLU A 2 11.87 -22.93 15.57
N ALA A 3 12.37 -22.75 14.34
CA ALA A 3 13.41 -21.78 14.06
C ALA A 3 12.87 -20.36 14.32
N PRO A 4 13.66 -19.45 14.91
CA PRO A 4 13.20 -18.09 15.16
C PRO A 4 12.84 -17.42 13.82
N ALA A 5 11.68 -16.77 13.76
CA ALA A 5 11.25 -16.02 12.59
C ALA A 5 12.33 -14.97 12.26
N ARG A 6 13.10 -15.21 11.20
CA ARG A 6 14.18 -14.30 10.81
C ARG A 6 13.56 -12.99 10.37
N TRP A 7 13.84 -11.94 11.13
CA TRP A 7 13.46 -10.60 10.77
C TRP A 7 14.16 -10.18 9.47
N HIS A 8 13.40 -9.60 8.54
CA HIS A 8 13.93 -9.03 7.30
C HIS A 8 13.23 -7.69 7.03
N PRO A 9 13.93 -6.64 6.54
CA PRO A 9 13.33 -5.33 6.28
C PRO A 9 12.09 -5.36 5.37
N HIS A 10 12.02 -6.31 4.44
CA HIS A 10 10.86 -6.54 3.58
C HIS A 10 9.56 -6.86 4.34
N GLN A 11 9.65 -7.34 5.58
CA GLN A 11 8.48 -7.59 6.43
C GLN A 11 7.74 -6.30 6.77
N LEU A 12 8.43 -5.16 6.90
CA LEU A 12 7.77 -3.86 7.10
C LEU A 12 6.88 -3.50 5.90
N ARG A 13 7.42 -3.68 4.67
CA ARG A 13 6.65 -3.47 3.44
C ARG A 13 5.47 -4.42 3.33
N HIS A 14 5.64 -5.69 3.73
CA HIS A 14 4.56 -6.68 3.71
C HIS A 14 3.47 -6.37 4.74
N ASN A 15 3.86 -5.92 5.94
CA ASN A 15 2.94 -5.50 6.99
C ASN A 15 2.16 -4.26 6.55
N ALA A 16 2.84 -3.26 5.99
CA ALA A 16 2.20 -2.07 5.42
C ALA A 16 1.22 -2.45 4.29
N ALA A 17 1.60 -3.37 3.40
CA ALA A 17 0.71 -3.86 2.34
C ALA A 17 -0.55 -4.54 2.88
N THR A 18 -0.40 -5.34 3.92
CA THR A 18 -1.50 -6.07 4.55
C THR A 18 -2.45 -5.11 5.26
N PHE A 19 -1.90 -4.16 6.01
CA PHE A 19 -2.67 -3.11 6.68
C PHE A 19 -3.43 -2.24 5.68
N LEU A 20 -2.74 -1.70 4.67
CA LEU A 20 -3.36 -0.83 3.66
C LEU A 20 -4.46 -1.55 2.88
N ARG A 21 -4.25 -2.81 2.53
CA ARG A 21 -5.26 -3.61 1.82
C ARG A 21 -6.51 -3.85 2.68
N LYS A 22 -6.33 -4.09 3.97
CA LYS A 22 -7.42 -4.34 4.92
C LYS A 22 -8.25 -3.08 5.16
N GLU A 23 -7.59 -1.95 5.36
CA GLU A 23 -8.25 -0.70 5.77
C GLU A 23 -8.75 0.15 4.58
N PHE A 24 -8.06 0.08 3.44
CA PHE A 24 -8.28 1.00 2.31
C PHE A 24 -8.45 0.30 0.95
N GLY A 25 -8.43 -1.04 0.93
CA GLY A 25 -8.60 -1.82 -0.29
C GLY A 25 -7.32 -2.00 -1.12
N ILE A 26 -7.42 -2.85 -2.15
CA ILE A 26 -6.28 -3.28 -2.97
C ILE A 26 -5.70 -2.14 -3.82
N ASP A 27 -6.54 -1.23 -4.31
CA ASP A 27 -6.10 -0.15 -5.20
C ASP A 27 -5.26 0.88 -4.44
N THR A 28 -5.73 1.32 -3.26
CA THR A 28 -4.98 2.20 -2.36
C THR A 28 -3.63 1.59 -1.95
N ALA A 29 -3.62 0.31 -1.59
CA ALA A 29 -2.38 -0.39 -1.25
C ALA A 29 -1.39 -0.44 -2.43
N ARG A 30 -1.87 -0.58 -3.67
CA ARG A 30 -1.01 -0.58 -4.87
C ARG A 30 -0.44 0.80 -5.17
N ILE A 31 -1.27 1.85 -5.06
CA ILE A 31 -0.85 3.24 -5.29
C ILE A 31 0.23 3.63 -4.26
N ILE A 32 -0.02 3.43 -2.97
CA ILE A 32 0.90 3.80 -1.89
C ILE A 32 2.22 3.01 -1.96
N LEU A 33 2.17 1.72 -2.33
CA LEU A 33 3.37 0.90 -2.46
C LEU A 33 4.10 1.06 -3.79
N GLY A 34 3.59 1.88 -4.72
CA GLY A 34 4.19 2.13 -6.02
C GLY A 34 4.11 0.93 -6.99
N HIS A 35 3.14 0.03 -6.82
CA HIS A 35 2.93 -1.07 -7.76
C HIS A 35 2.31 -0.55 -9.05
N ARG A 36 3.17 -0.34 -10.05
CA ARG A 36 2.85 0.13 -11.39
C ARG A 36 2.07 -0.93 -12.18
N SER A 37 0.77 -1.07 -11.94
CA SER A 37 -0.09 -1.85 -12.82
C SER A 37 -1.02 -0.92 -13.59
N ALA A 38 -0.54 -0.59 -14.79
CA ALA A 38 -1.26 -0.32 -16.02
C ALA A 38 -2.50 0.61 -15.97
N VAL A 39 -2.31 1.80 -16.55
CA VAL A 39 -3.33 2.46 -17.42
C VAL A 39 -4.65 2.72 -16.71
N ILE A 40 -4.57 3.50 -15.64
CA ILE A 40 -5.73 4.11 -15.03
C ILE A 40 -5.86 5.50 -15.69
N THR A 41 -6.98 5.70 -16.39
CA THR A 41 -7.33 6.92 -17.14
C THR A 41 -7.04 8.18 -16.32
N GLU A 42 -6.65 9.28 -16.97
CA GLU A 42 -6.18 10.53 -16.35
C GLU A 42 -7.05 11.00 -15.16
N VAL A 43 -8.37 10.89 -15.29
CA VAL A 43 -9.36 11.20 -14.23
C VAL A 43 -9.22 10.31 -12.99
N TYR A 44 -8.99 9.01 -13.18
CA TYR A 44 -8.78 8.10 -12.07
C TYR A 44 -7.38 8.26 -11.48
N ALA A 45 -6.37 8.69 -12.24
CA ALA A 45 -5.04 8.98 -11.70
C ALA A 45 -5.07 10.15 -10.71
N GLU A 46 -5.83 11.21 -11.00
CA GLU A 46 -6.03 12.33 -10.07
C GLU A 46 -6.80 11.91 -8.81
N LEU A 47 -7.88 11.15 -8.97
CA LEU A 47 -8.69 10.63 -7.86
C LEU A 47 -7.86 9.71 -6.94
N ASP A 48 -7.02 8.87 -7.54
CA ASP A 48 -6.14 7.93 -6.85
C ASP A 48 -5.04 8.65 -6.07
N GLN A 49 -4.50 9.75 -6.59
CA GLN A 49 -3.54 10.59 -5.88
C GLN A 49 -4.16 11.27 -4.66
N GLN A 50 -5.36 11.83 -4.76
CA GLN A 50 -6.06 12.44 -3.62
C GLN A 50 -6.31 11.41 -2.51
N LYS A 51 -6.85 10.24 -2.86
CA LYS A 51 -7.07 9.14 -1.91
C LYS A 51 -5.78 8.68 -1.25
N ALA A 52 -4.69 8.55 -2.02
CA ALA A 52 -3.40 8.17 -1.47
C ALA A 52 -2.88 9.22 -0.47
N MET A 53 -3.02 10.51 -0.77
CA MET A 53 -2.66 11.60 0.14
C MET A 53 -3.45 11.56 1.44
N GLU A 54 -4.78 11.38 1.38
CA GLU A 54 -5.62 11.25 2.57
C GLU A 54 -5.19 10.08 3.46
N VAL A 55 -4.87 8.94 2.85
CA VAL A 55 -4.41 7.76 3.58
C VAL A 55 -3.03 7.98 4.18
N VAL A 56 -2.09 8.58 3.46
CA VAL A 56 -0.75 8.92 3.97
C VAL A 56 -0.84 9.88 5.17
N ILE A 57 -1.74 10.87 5.12
CA ILE A 57 -2.00 11.79 6.24
C ILE A 57 -2.62 11.06 7.45
N LYS A 58 -3.46 10.05 7.21
CA LYS A 58 -4.16 9.31 8.28
C LYS A 58 -3.25 8.31 9.00
N ILE A 59 -2.20 7.82 8.34
CA ILE A 59 -1.33 6.76 8.86
C ILE A 59 0.08 7.24 9.26
N GLY A 60 0.50 8.41 8.79
CA GLY A 60 1.77 9.06 9.15
C GLY A 60 1.66 9.89 10.42
#